data_AF-A0A8T7HRS5-F1
#
_entry.id   AF-A0A8T7HRS5-F1
#
_cell.length_a   1.000
_cell.length_b   1.000
_cell.length_c   1.000
_cell.angle_alpha   90.00
_cell.angle_beta   90.00
_cell.angle_gamma   90.00
#
_symmetry.space_group_name_H-M   'P 1'
#
loop_
_entity.id
_entity.type
_entity.pdbx_description
1 polymer ?
#
loop_
_entity_poly.entity_id
_entity_poly.type
_entity_poly.pdbx_seq_one_letter_code
_entity_poly.pdbx_strand_id
1 'polypeptide(L)'
;MLAVLAVSLMAIAGVSAFIGRFGENADDRQALEQAIADNDYSTWKELMEKQLTEERFNQIVKDHKERSEKQSKEAAVRDAIEDGDYDAYVGAVKALASAQALSEQDFEKLVEIRQARSGNETMVEDMPGMMPRGMMKNGFGERHGRIGNFDVGEI
;
A
#
# COMPACT_ATOMS: atom_id res chain seq x y z
N MET A 1 9.70 33.46 -15.18
CA MET A 1 10.47 32.83 -14.08
C MET A 1 10.21 31.33 -14.16
N LEU A 2 11.24 30.55 -14.51
CA LEU A 2 11.15 29.09 -14.56
C LEU A 2 11.28 28.56 -13.11
N ALA A 3 10.22 27.93 -12.60
CA ALA A 3 10.23 27.29 -11.30
C ALA A 3 11.06 26.00 -11.38
N VAL A 4 12.25 26.01 -10.78
CA VAL A 4 13.08 24.81 -10.60
C VAL A 4 12.48 24.02 -9.44
N LEU A 5 11.63 23.03 -9.76
CA LEU A 5 11.21 22.01 -8.81
C LEU A 5 12.39 21.07 -8.56
N ALA A 6 13.17 21.37 -7.53
CA ALA A 6 14.23 20.50 -7.05
C ALA A 6 13.59 19.27 -6.36
N VAL A 7 13.41 18.20 -7.13
CA VAL A 7 13.08 16.87 -6.58
C VAL A 7 14.37 16.28 -6.01
N SER A 8 14.64 16.59 -4.74
CA SER A 8 15.73 15.99 -3.98
C SER A 8 15.42 14.49 -3.76
N LEU A 9 16.07 13.63 -4.55
CA LEU A 9 16.08 12.18 -4.36
C LEU A 9 16.71 11.85 -2.99
N MET A 10 15.88 11.48 -2.01
CA MET A 10 16.36 10.79 -0.82
C MET A 10 16.75 9.36 -1.19
N ALA A 11 18.01 9.04 -0.93
CA ALA A 11 18.58 7.71 -1.14
C ALA A 11 17.98 6.68 -0.17
N ILE A 12 17.39 5.63 -0.75
CA ILE A 12 17.62 4.20 -0.46
C ILE A 12 17.37 3.81 1.02
N ALA A 13 16.15 3.44 1.39
CA ALA A 13 15.82 2.01 1.57
C ALA A 13 14.34 1.65 1.27
N GLY A 14 13.59 2.53 0.59
CA GLY A 14 12.15 2.36 0.33
C GLY A 14 11.73 2.19 -1.13
N VAL A 15 12.66 1.86 -2.04
CA VAL A 15 12.44 1.98 -3.50
C VAL A 15 11.44 0.93 -4.04
N SER A 16 11.27 -0.20 -3.36
CA SER A 16 10.46 -1.33 -3.87
C SER A 16 8.96 -1.03 -3.98
N ALA A 17 8.40 -0.19 -3.12
CA ALA A 17 6.98 0.16 -3.19
C ALA A 17 6.67 1.21 -4.27
N PHE A 18 7.65 2.05 -4.63
CA PHE A 18 7.49 3.07 -5.66
C PHE A 18 7.62 2.47 -7.07
N ILE A 19 8.60 1.59 -7.30
CA ILE A 19 8.82 0.95 -8.62
C ILE A 19 7.61 0.12 -9.07
N GLY A 20 6.89 -0.53 -8.14
CA GLY A 20 5.76 -1.40 -8.46
C GLY A 20 4.59 -0.72 -9.18
N ARG A 21 4.46 0.61 -9.10
CA ARG A 21 3.41 1.39 -9.77
C ARG A 21 3.86 2.06 -11.06
N PHE A 22 5.16 2.18 -11.28
CA PHE A 22 5.75 2.94 -12.38
C PHE A 22 6.14 2.02 -13.56
N GLY A 23 6.58 0.79 -13.28
CA GLY A 23 6.85 -0.24 -14.30
C GLY A 23 5.70 -1.24 -14.45
N GLU A 24 4.70 -0.91 -15.28
CA GLU A 24 3.73 -1.90 -15.80
C GLU A 24 4.40 -2.88 -16.77
N ASN A 25 5.45 -2.43 -17.47
CA ASN A 25 6.25 -3.27 -18.36
C ASN A 25 7.42 -3.89 -17.61
N ALA A 26 7.61 -5.19 -17.76
CA ALA A 26 8.75 -5.92 -17.18
C ALA A 26 10.10 -5.37 -17.67
N ASP A 27 10.16 -4.95 -18.93
CA ASP A 27 11.38 -4.44 -19.57
C ASP A 27 11.82 -3.08 -18.99
N ASP A 28 10.87 -2.14 -18.81
CA ASP A 28 11.17 -0.84 -18.20
C ASP A 28 11.62 -1.00 -16.73
N ARG A 29 11.12 -2.04 -16.04
CA ARG A 29 11.53 -2.37 -14.66
C ARG A 29 12.96 -2.89 -14.61
N GLN A 30 13.32 -3.83 -15.48
CA GLN A 30 14.68 -4.37 -15.54
C GLN A 30 15.69 -3.27 -15.92
N ALA A 31 15.34 -2.40 -16.87
CA ALA A 31 16.18 -1.27 -17.26
C ALA A 31 16.39 -0.28 -16.10
N LEU A 32 15.34 -0.01 -15.30
CA LEU A 32 15.43 0.84 -14.13
C LEU A 32 16.28 0.22 -13.02
N GLU A 33 16.11 -1.08 -12.76
CA GLU A 33 16.92 -1.83 -11.78
C GLU A 33 18.40 -1.84 -12.17
N GLN A 34 18.70 -2.04 -13.45
CA GLN A 34 20.06 -1.99 -13.97
C GLN A 34 20.66 -0.58 -13.84
N ALA A 35 19.92 0.47 -14.20
CA ALA A 35 20.38 1.85 -14.04
C ALA A 35 20.71 2.19 -12.58
N ILE A 36 19.94 1.67 -11.62
CA ILE A 36 20.23 1.84 -10.19
C ILE A 36 21.49 1.05 -9.79
N ALA A 37 21.62 -0.20 -10.24
CA ALA A 37 22.78 -1.05 -9.94
C ALA A 37 24.09 -0.43 -10.47
N ASP A 38 24.03 0.19 -11.65
CA ASP A 38 25.17 0.82 -12.32
C ASP A 38 25.43 2.28 -11.85
N ASN A 39 24.59 2.82 -10.96
CA ASN A 39 24.58 4.23 -10.57
C ASN A 39 24.44 5.19 -11.79
N ASP A 40 23.72 4.76 -12.82
CA ASP A 40 23.46 5.54 -14.04
C ASP A 40 22.24 6.45 -13.87
N TYR A 41 22.49 7.63 -13.32
CA TYR A 41 21.46 8.65 -13.11
C TYR A 41 20.79 9.11 -14.42
N SER A 42 21.52 9.16 -15.54
CA SER A 42 20.96 9.64 -16.80
C SER A 42 19.91 8.67 -17.33
N THR A 43 20.26 7.38 -17.39
CA THR A 43 19.32 6.33 -17.79
C THR A 43 18.14 6.26 -16.84
N TRP A 44 18.37 6.34 -15.53
CA TRP A 44 17.29 6.38 -14.55
C TRP A 44 16.32 7.56 -14.81
N LYS A 45 16.86 8.76 -15.03
CA LYS A 45 16.06 9.96 -15.26
C LYS A 45 15.23 9.85 -16.54
N GLU A 46 15.82 9.39 -17.64
CA GLU A 46 15.12 9.21 -18.91
C GLU A 46 13.97 8.20 -18.80
N LEU A 47 14.21 7.07 -18.11
CA LEU A 47 13.17 6.08 -17.84
C LEU A 47 12.03 6.66 -16.99
N MET A 48 12.36 7.49 -15.99
CA MET A 48 11.35 8.15 -15.17
C MET A 48 10.56 9.22 -15.93
N GLU A 49 11.22 10.04 -16.76
CA GLU A 49 10.57 11.06 -17.59
C GLU A 49 9.61 10.43 -18.61
N LYS A 50 10.01 9.31 -19.23
CA LYS A 50 9.15 8.53 -20.13
C LYS A 50 7.88 8.04 -19.45
N GLN A 51 7.95 7.72 -18.16
CA GLN A 51 6.82 7.21 -17.39
C GLN A 51 5.98 8.31 -16.74
N LEU A 52 6.48 9.53 -16.63
CA LEU A 52 5.81 10.67 -15.99
C LEU A 52 5.12 11.54 -17.05
N THR A 53 4.10 11.00 -17.71
CA THR A 53 3.25 11.80 -18.60
C THR A 53 2.30 12.70 -17.81
N GLU A 54 1.79 13.77 -18.43
CA GLU A 54 0.81 14.66 -17.81
C GLU A 54 -0.45 13.90 -17.39
N GLU A 55 -0.93 12.96 -18.22
CA GLU A 55 -2.07 12.11 -17.93
C GLU A 55 -1.82 11.24 -16.70
N ARG A 56 -0.64 10.61 -16.61
CA ARG A 56 -0.25 9.79 -15.45
C ARG A 56 -0.14 10.63 -14.19
N PHE A 57 0.43 11.83 -14.28
CA PHE A 57 0.49 12.77 -13.16
C PHE A 57 -0.92 13.13 -12.67
N ASN A 58 -1.81 13.53 -13.58
CA ASN A 58 -3.20 13.87 -13.23
C ASN A 58 -3.95 12.67 -12.60
N GLN A 59 -3.69 11.45 -13.07
CA GLN A 59 -4.22 10.24 -12.45
C GLN A 59 -3.67 10.04 -11.03
N ILE A 60 -2.37 10.26 -10.79
CA ILE A 60 -1.78 10.17 -9.45
C ILE A 60 -2.42 11.20 -8.50
N VAL A 61 -2.62 12.45 -8.97
CA VAL A 61 -3.28 13.50 -8.18
C VAL A 61 -4.70 13.09 -7.82
N LYS A 62 -5.47 12.57 -8.78
CA LYS A 62 -6.82 12.07 -8.55
C LYS A 62 -6.83 10.94 -7.51
N ASP A 63 -6.01 9.91 -7.71
CA ASP A 63 -5.91 8.77 -6.79
C ASP A 63 -5.42 9.17 -5.40
N HIS A 64 -4.55 10.17 -5.30
CA HIS A 64 -4.10 10.68 -4.01
C HIS A 64 -5.24 11.38 -3.27
N LYS A 65 -6.01 12.21 -3.99
CA LYS A 65 -7.18 12.89 -3.43
C LYS A 65 -8.22 11.88 -2.93
N GLU A 66 -8.58 10.90 -3.76
CA GLU A 66 -9.54 9.85 -3.39
C GLU A 66 -9.06 9.04 -2.17
N ARG A 67 -7.77 8.68 -2.12
CA ARG A 67 -7.20 7.99 -0.96
C ARG A 67 -7.19 8.86 0.29
N SER A 68 -6.83 10.14 0.19
CA SER A 68 -6.83 11.06 1.32
C SER A 68 -8.23 11.25 1.88
N GLU A 69 -9.23 11.41 1.02
CA GLU A 69 -10.63 11.54 1.43
C GLU A 69 -11.13 10.26 2.11
N LYS A 70 -10.80 9.09 1.54
CA LYS A 70 -11.13 7.80 2.14
C LYS A 70 -10.47 7.62 3.52
N GLN A 71 -9.18 7.91 3.62
CA GLN A 71 -8.43 7.82 4.88
C GLN A 71 -9.02 8.73 5.96
N SER A 72 -9.40 9.96 5.60
CA SER A 72 -10.04 10.88 6.54
C SER A 72 -11.37 10.35 7.06
N LYS A 73 -12.21 9.76 6.19
CA LYS A 73 -13.47 9.14 6.61
C LYS A 73 -13.27 7.90 7.48
N GLU A 74 -12.30 7.06 7.13
CA GLU A 74 -11.95 5.88 7.94
C GLU A 74 -11.36 6.26 9.30
N ALA A 75 -10.61 7.37 9.38
CA ALA A 75 -10.12 7.91 10.64
C ALA A 75 -11.30 8.33 11.53
N ALA A 76 -12.28 9.06 11.01
CA ALA A 76 -13.46 9.46 11.79
C ALA A 76 -14.24 8.25 12.36
N VAL A 77 -14.35 7.15 11.61
CA VAL A 77 -14.95 5.90 12.12
C VAL A 77 -14.12 5.30 13.25
N ARG A 78 -12.79 5.29 13.08
CA ARG A 78 -11.86 4.75 14.09
C ARG A 78 -11.92 5.56 15.38
N ASP A 79 -11.83 6.89 15.27
CA ASP A 79 -11.83 7.80 16.41
C ASP A 79 -13.14 7.64 17.20
N ALA A 80 -14.29 7.56 16.52
CA ALA A 80 -15.57 7.30 17.17
C ALA A 80 -15.62 5.95 17.91
N ILE A 81 -14.99 4.89 17.38
CA ILE A 81 -14.88 3.59 18.08
C ILE A 81 -13.95 3.70 19.29
N GLU A 82 -12.84 4.44 19.18
CA GLU A 82 -11.89 4.61 20.28
C GLU A 82 -12.49 5.44 21.42
N ASP A 83 -13.28 6.45 21.10
CA ASP A 83 -14.02 7.28 22.06
C ASP A 83 -15.29 6.61 22.59
N GLY A 84 -15.73 5.51 21.97
CA GLY A 84 -17.00 4.85 22.29
C GLY A 84 -18.24 5.68 21.95
N ASP A 85 -18.13 6.63 21.00
CA ASP A 85 -19.20 7.52 20.58
C ASP A 85 -20.00 6.90 19.42
N TYR A 86 -21.13 6.27 19.76
CA TYR A 86 -22.00 5.61 18.78
C TYR A 86 -22.63 6.60 17.78
N ASP A 87 -23.00 7.80 18.20
CA ASP A 87 -23.61 8.80 17.32
C ASP A 87 -22.60 9.32 16.29
N ALA A 88 -21.36 9.61 16.72
CA ALA A 88 -20.26 9.96 15.83
C ALA A 88 -19.94 8.83 14.86
N TYR A 89 -19.96 7.58 15.34
CA TYR A 89 -19.75 6.40 14.51
C TYR A 89 -20.82 6.27 13.41
N VAL A 90 -22.10 6.40 13.76
CA VAL A 90 -23.21 6.36 12.79
C VAL A 90 -23.05 7.47 11.74
N GLY A 91 -22.67 8.67 12.17
CA GLY A 91 -22.38 9.79 11.26
C GLY A 91 -21.24 9.48 10.29
N ALA A 92 -20.12 8.97 10.79
CA ALA A 92 -18.94 8.64 10.00
C ALA A 92 -19.20 7.48 9.02
N VAL A 93 -19.92 6.44 9.44
CA VAL A 93 -20.28 5.30 8.58
C VAL A 93 -21.23 5.72 7.46
N LYS A 94 -22.23 6.57 7.76
CA LYS A 94 -23.11 7.14 6.72
C LYS A 94 -22.32 7.95 5.68
N ALA A 95 -21.29 8.69 6.10
CA ALA A 95 -20.43 9.47 5.21
C ALA A 95 -19.57 8.61 4.25
N LEU A 96 -19.36 7.34 4.58
CA LEU A 96 -18.71 6.37 3.69
C LEU A 96 -19.64 5.85 2.58
N ALA A 97 -20.94 6.14 2.62
CA ALA A 97 -21.98 5.82 1.63
C ALA A 97 -22.09 4.35 1.19
N SER A 98 -21.31 3.46 1.80
CA SER A 98 -21.10 2.07 1.36
C SER A 98 -21.26 1.05 2.48
N ALA A 99 -21.52 1.51 3.71
CA ALA A 99 -21.65 0.65 4.88
C ALA A 99 -22.94 0.96 5.64
N GLN A 100 -23.57 -0.10 6.15
CA GLN A 100 -24.67 0.00 7.10
C GLN A 100 -24.09 0.13 8.50
N ALA A 101 -24.60 1.08 9.28
CA ALA A 101 -24.21 1.21 10.68
C ALA A 101 -24.60 -0.06 11.46
N LEU A 102 -23.71 -0.52 12.34
CA LEU A 102 -24.02 -1.55 13.32
C LEU A 102 -25.14 -1.07 14.26
N SER A 103 -25.80 -2.04 14.91
CA SER A 103 -26.64 -1.71 16.06
C SER A 103 -25.78 -1.17 17.20
N GLU A 104 -26.37 -0.41 18.12
CA GLU A 104 -25.68 0.12 19.30
C GLU A 104 -25.06 -1.01 20.13
N GLN A 105 -25.80 -2.10 20.35
CA GLN A 105 -25.30 -3.28 21.07
C GLN A 105 -24.09 -3.93 20.38
N ASP A 106 -24.06 -3.97 19.04
CA ASP A 106 -22.92 -4.54 18.31
C ASP A 106 -21.74 -3.56 18.25
N PHE A 107 -22.01 -2.26 18.27
CA PHE A 107 -21.00 -1.23 18.43
C PHE A 107 -20.32 -1.31 19.81
N GLU A 108 -21.08 -1.48 20.90
CA GLU A 108 -20.51 -1.66 22.25
C GLU A 108 -19.54 -2.85 22.30
N LYS A 109 -19.91 -3.99 21.70
CA LYS A 109 -18.99 -5.15 21.58
C LYS A 109 -17.74 -4.81 20.79
N LEU A 110 -17.86 -4.01 19.73
CA LEU A 110 -16.72 -3.57 18.91
C LEU A 110 -15.77 -2.69 19.72
N VAL A 111 -16.31 -1.75 20.51
CA VAL A 111 -15.55 -0.90 21.43
C VAL A 111 -14.83 -1.76 22.47
N GLU A 112 -15.52 -2.71 23.10
CA GLU A 112 -14.93 -3.63 24.07
C GLU A 112 -13.75 -4.42 23.47
N ILE A 113 -13.93 -5.00 22.26
CA ILE A 113 -12.86 -5.71 21.54
C ILE A 113 -11.69 -4.78 21.23
N ARG A 114 -11.96 -3.53 20.84
CA ARG A 114 -10.92 -2.53 20.52
C ARG A 114 -10.11 -2.17 21.75
N GLN A 115 -10.78 -1.89 22.87
CA GLN A 115 -10.15 -1.56 24.15
C GLN A 115 -9.35 -2.74 24.72
N ALA A 116 -9.86 -3.97 24.61
CA ALA A 116 -9.13 -5.17 25.02
C ALA A 116 -7.84 -5.39 24.21
N ARG A 117 -7.80 -4.92 22.95
CA ARG A 117 -6.60 -4.98 22.10
C ARG A 117 -5.60 -3.87 22.40
N SER A 118 -6.05 -2.62 22.60
CA SER A 118 -5.15 -1.51 22.94
C SER A 118 -4.53 -1.67 24.32
N GLY A 119 -5.26 -2.24 25.29
CA GLY A 119 -4.73 -2.54 26.62
C GLY A 119 -3.59 -3.58 26.63
N ASN A 120 -3.58 -4.50 25.66
CA ASN A 120 -2.56 -5.56 25.53
C ASN A 120 -1.30 -5.14 24.74
N GLU A 121 -1.24 -3.93 24.17
CA GLU A 121 -0.04 -3.45 23.46
C GLU A 121 1.14 -3.17 24.39
N THR A 122 0.91 -2.99 25.70
CA THR A 122 1.99 -2.85 26.69
C THR A 122 2.77 -4.14 26.96
N MET A 123 2.35 -5.29 26.43
CA MET A 123 3.09 -6.56 26.56
C MET A 123 4.08 -6.85 25.42
N VAL A 124 4.14 -6.01 24.37
CA VAL A 124 5.03 -6.27 23.22
C VAL A 124 6.42 -5.65 23.40
N GLU A 125 6.58 -4.66 24.28
CA GLU A 125 7.88 -4.02 24.53
C GLU A 125 8.79 -4.80 25.50
N ASP A 126 8.26 -5.75 26.27
CA ASP A 126 9.01 -6.43 27.35
C ASP A 126 9.15 -7.96 27.16
N MET A 127 8.96 -8.47 25.93
CA MET A 127 9.32 -9.84 25.60
C MET A 127 10.72 -9.93 24.96
N PRO A 128 11.79 -10.22 25.74
CA PRO A 128 13.09 -10.56 25.18
C PRO A 128 12.97 -11.89 24.43
N GLY A 129 12.79 -11.83 23.10
CA GLY A 129 12.76 -13.01 22.24
C GLY A 129 11.70 -13.01 21.13
N MET A 130 10.79 -12.03 21.05
CA MET A 130 9.91 -11.92 19.89
C MET A 130 10.65 -11.23 18.72
N MET A 131 11.08 -12.05 17.77
CA MET A 131 11.81 -11.60 16.59
C MET A 131 10.96 -10.65 15.72
N PRO A 132 11.58 -9.66 15.05
CA PRO A 132 10.89 -8.66 14.25
C PRO A 132 10.09 -9.31 13.11
N ARG A 133 9.01 -8.65 12.66
CA ARG A 133 8.20 -8.97 11.46
C ARG A 133 9.05 -8.97 10.16
N GLY A 134 9.99 -9.91 10.04
CA GLY A 134 10.92 -10.06 8.92
C GLY A 134 11.12 -11.51 8.47
N MET A 135 10.41 -12.48 9.08
CA MET A 135 10.46 -13.88 8.69
C MET A 135 9.09 -14.42 8.26
N MET A 136 8.50 -13.80 7.23
CA MET A 136 7.61 -14.53 6.32
C MET A 136 8.33 -14.69 4.98
N LYS A 137 9.41 -15.47 5.00
CA LYS A 137 10.00 -16.04 3.78
C LYS A 137 9.28 -17.37 3.55
N ASN A 138 8.72 -17.54 2.35
CA ASN A 138 8.26 -18.81 1.74
C ASN A 138 6.76 -19.14 1.86
N GLY A 139 5.89 -18.32 1.25
CA GLY A 139 4.45 -18.62 1.16
C GLY A 139 3.77 -18.30 -0.18
N PHE A 140 4.51 -18.03 -1.26
CA PHE A 140 3.94 -17.79 -2.59
C PHE A 140 4.87 -18.35 -3.66
N GLY A 141 4.56 -19.53 -4.22
CA GLY A 141 5.33 -20.03 -5.37
C GLY A 141 5.30 -21.51 -5.72
N GLU A 142 4.25 -22.29 -5.47
CA GLU A 142 4.08 -23.59 -6.13
C GLU A 142 2.93 -23.52 -7.15
N ARG A 143 3.16 -22.76 -8.23
CA ARG A 143 2.42 -22.98 -9.48
C ARG A 143 3.08 -24.16 -10.18
N HIS A 144 2.56 -25.36 -9.94
CA HIS A 144 2.83 -26.52 -10.80
C HIS A 144 2.31 -26.22 -12.21
N GLY A 145 3.19 -25.70 -13.07
CA GLY A 145 3.01 -25.76 -14.51
C GLY A 145 3.08 -27.22 -14.94
N ARG A 146 1.92 -27.84 -15.17
CA ARG A 146 1.84 -29.13 -15.84
C ARG A 146 2.19 -28.89 -17.31
N ILE A 147 3.40 -29.34 -17.65
CA ILE A 147 4.00 -29.43 -18.97
C ILE A 147 2.98 -29.98 -19.97
N GLY A 148 2.75 -29.23 -21.05
CA GLY A 148 2.03 -29.71 -22.22
C GLY A 148 2.87 -30.77 -22.94
N ASN A 149 2.30 -31.94 -23.17
CA ASN A 149 2.79 -32.88 -24.17
C ASN A 149 2.52 -32.26 -25.55
N PHE A 150 3.56 -31.70 -26.17
CA PHE A 150 3.60 -31.52 -27.61
C PHE A 150 3.96 -32.88 -28.20
N ASP A 151 2.96 -33.57 -28.74
CA ASP A 151 3.14 -34.75 -29.57
C ASP A 151 3.47 -34.25 -30.98
N VAL A 152 4.72 -34.47 -31.41
CA VAL A 152 5.17 -34.22 -32.78
C VAL A 152 5.58 -35.58 -33.34
N GLY A 153 4.60 -36.36 -33.80
CA GLY A 153 4.82 -37.41 -34.80
C GLY A 153 4.50 -36.80 -36.17
N GLU A 154 5.50 -36.51 -37.01
CA GLU A 154 6.21 -37.40 -37.93
C GLU A 154 5.34 -37.94 -39.10
N ILE A 155 5.76 -37.49 -40.30
CA ILE A 155 5.53 -37.94 -41.68
C ILE A 155 4.22 -37.54 -42.37
#